data_AF-A0AAV0RZF8-F1
#
_entry.id   AF-A0AAV0RZF8-F1
#
_cell.length_a   1.000
_cell.length_b   1.000
_cell.length_c   1.000
_cell.angle_alpha   90.00
_cell.angle_beta   90.00
_cell.angle_gamma   90.00
#
_symmetry.space_group_name_H-M   'P 1'
#
loop_
_entity.id
_entity.type
_entity.pdbx_description
1 polymer ?
#
loop_
_entity_poly.entity_id
_entity_poly.type
_entity_poly.pdbx_seq_one_letter_code
_entity_poly.pdbx_strand_id
1 'polypeptide(L)' 'MAAAGGIIRDELGRCRGAFASKLGVCTITRTEIIGMLEGLEMAWKKGFRKVHLETDSTTTLVLLMQHRDTD' A
#
# COMPACT_ATOMS: atom_id res chain seq x y z
N MET A 1 2.01 -11.64 -15.73
CA MET A 1 0.79 -11.09 -15.11
C MET A 1 1.18 -10.41 -13.81
N ALA A 2 0.51 -9.33 -13.44
CA ALA A 2 0.76 -8.53 -12.24
C ALA A 2 -0.32 -8.79 -11.20
N ALA A 3 0.08 -8.72 -9.93
CA ALA A 3 -0.79 -8.82 -8.78
C ALA A 3 -0.25 -7.94 -7.66
N ALA A 4 -1.14 -7.42 -6.82
CA ALA A 4 -0.79 -6.71 -5.61
C ALA A 4 -1.36 -7.43 -4.39
N GLY A 5 -0.77 -7.21 -3.23
CA GLY A 5 -1.26 -7.74 -1.99
C GLY A 5 -0.63 -7.04 -0.80
N GLY A 6 -1.21 -7.26 0.37
CA GLY A 6 -0.71 -6.63 1.59
C GLY A 6 -1.41 -7.15 2.83
N ILE A 7 -0.79 -6.89 3.98
CA ILE A 7 -1.28 -7.30 5.29
C ILE A 7 -1.33 -6.06 6.18
N ILE A 8 -2.46 -5.85 6.84
CA ILE A 8 -2.59 -4.87 7.93
C ILE A 8 -2.25 -5.60 9.22
N ARG A 9 -1.27 -5.10 9.96
CA ARG A 9 -0.85 -5.64 11.25
C ARG A 9 -1.07 -4.60 12.35
N ASP A 10 -1.35 -5.06 13.56
CA ASP A 10 -1.24 -4.19 14.73
C ASP A 10 0.20 -4.15 15.26
N GLU A 11 0.43 -3.36 16.31
CA GLU A 11 1.74 -3.15 16.93
C GLU A 11 2.39 -4.43 17.50
N LEU A 12 1.59 -5.48 17.77
CA LEU A 12 2.07 -6.79 18.19
C LEU A 12 2.34 -7.73 17.00
N GLY A 13 2.26 -7.20 15.77
CA GLY A 13 2.42 -7.96 14.53
C GLY A 13 1.21 -8.82 14.16
N ARG A 14 0.08 -8.72 14.87
CA ARG A 14 -1.10 -9.57 14.59
C ARG A 14 -1.83 -9.08 13.35
N CYS A 15 -2.15 -10.00 12.45
CA CYS A 15 -2.92 -9.69 11.25
C CYS A 15 -4.34 -9.19 11.61
N ARG A 16 -4.69 -8.00 11.11
CA ARG A 16 -6.00 -7.35 11.24
C ARG A 16 -6.78 -7.34 9.91
N GLY A 17 -6.14 -7.79 8.84
CA GLY A 17 -6.70 -7.92 7.51
C GLY A 17 -5.61 -8.18 6.47
N ALA A 18 -6.00 -8.79 5.35
CA ALA A 18 -5.12 -8.99 4.20
C ALA A 18 -5.94 -8.89 2.91
N PHE A 19 -5.27 -8.57 1.80
CA PHE A 19 -5.86 -8.56 0.46
C PHE A 19 -4.89 -9.13 -0.56
N ALA A 20 -5.47 -9.59 -1.67
CA ALA A 20 -4.75 -9.99 -2.86
C ALA A 20 -5.59 -9.62 -4.08
N SER A 21 -4.98 -8.94 -5.04
CA SER A 21 -5.67 -8.35 -6.19
C SER A 21 -4.96 -8.73 -7.48
N LYS A 22 -5.73 -9.26 -8.43
CA LYS A 22 -5.23 -9.61 -9.76
C LYS A 22 -5.30 -8.38 -10.66
N LEU A 23 -4.15 -7.86 -11.07
CA LEU A 23 -4.06 -6.59 -11.81
C LEU A 23 -3.86 -6.77 -13.32
N GLY A 24 -3.58 -7.99 -13.79
CA GLY A 24 -3.48 -8.27 -15.23
C GLY A 24 -2.11 -7.92 -15.80
N VAL A 25 -2.01 -6.92 -16.68
CA VAL A 25 -0.74 -6.45 -17.25
C VAL A 25 -0.47 -5.03 -16.75
N CYS A 26 0.60 -4.86 -15.98
CA CYS A 26 0.95 -3.60 -15.32
C CYS A 26 2.48 -3.47 -15.25
N THR A 27 2.97 -2.24 -15.11
CA THR A 27 4.35 -2.01 -14.67
C THR A 27 4.51 -2.36 -13.18
N ILE A 28 5.75 -2.61 -12.75
CA ILE A 28 6.08 -2.87 -11.35
C ILE A 28 5.61 -1.70 -10.48
N THR A 29 5.99 -0.47 -10.83
CA THR A 29 5.61 0.74 -10.09
C THR A 29 4.10 0.92 -9.95
N ARG A 30 3.33 0.64 -11.01
CA ARG A 30 1.85 0.72 -10.94
C ARG A 30 1.27 -0.33 -10.00
N THR A 31 1.86 -1.53 -9.98
CA THR A 31 1.44 -2.62 -9.10
C THR A 31 1.62 -2.24 -7.63
N GLU A 32 2.80 -1.69 -7.29
CA GLU A 32 3.12 -1.22 -5.95
C GLU A 32 2.17 -0.10 -5.48
N ILE A 33 1.95 0.92 -6.32
CA ILE A 33 1.04 2.03 -5.99
C ILE A 33 -0.39 1.53 -5.75
N ILE A 34 -0.88 0.60 -6.58
CA ILE A 34 -2.22 0.02 -6.40
C ILE A 34 -2.28 -0.77 -5.09
N GLY A 35 -1.27 -1.58 -4.79
CA GLY A 35 -1.20 -2.32 -3.52
C GLY A 35 -1.25 -1.39 -2.30
N MET A 36 -0.49 -0.30 -2.33
CA MET A 36 -0.51 0.70 -1.25
C MET A 36 -1.88 1.37 -1.10
N LEU A 37 -2.52 1.76 -2.22
CA LEU A 37 -3.84 2.38 -2.19
C LEU A 37 -4.89 1.42 -1.61
N GLU A 38 -4.93 0.17 -2.06
CA GLU A 38 -5.87 -0.84 -1.54
C GLU A 38 -5.65 -1.13 -0.04
N GLY A 39 -4.39 -1.21 0.39
CA GLY A 39 -4.04 -1.37 1.80
C GLY A 39 -4.51 -0.19 2.66
N LEU A 40 -4.31 1.05 2.18
CA LEU A 40 -4.77 2.26 2.86
C LEU A 40 -6.29 2.37 2.91
N GLU A 41 -6.99 2.06 1.82
CA GLU A 41 -8.45 2.00 1.80
C GLU A 41 -8.99 0.97 2.79
N MET A 42 -8.40 -0.22 2.82
CA MET A 42 -8.81 -1.26 3.77
C MET A 42 -8.59 -0.80 5.21
N ALA A 43 -7.45 -0.16 5.50
CA ALA A 43 -7.17 0.37 6.83
C ALA A 43 -8.19 1.46 7.22
N TRP A 44 -8.53 2.34 6.28
CA TRP A 44 -9.53 3.38 6.47
C TRP A 44 -10.92 2.80 6.78
N LYS A 45 -11.37 1.82 5.97
CA LYS A 45 -12.65 1.10 6.15
C LYS A 45 -12.73 0.37 7.49
N LYS A 46 -11.58 -0.08 8.04
CA LYS A 46 -11.48 -0.72 9.36
C LYS A 46 -11.38 0.27 10.53
N GLY A 47 -11.40 1.57 10.27
CA GLY A 47 -11.32 2.61 11.31
C GLY A 47 -9.91 2.98 11.76
N PHE A 48 -8.86 2.43 11.12
CA PHE A 48 -7.49 2.86 11.42
C PHE A 48 -7.24 4.23 10.78
N ARG A 49 -6.71 5.17 11.56
CA ARG A 49 -6.41 6.55 11.12
C ARG A 49 -4.95 6.94 11.26
N LYS A 50 -4.18 6.16 12.02
CA LYS A 50 -2.73 6.28 12.13
C LYS A 50 -2.13 4.95 11.69
N VAL A 51 -1.48 4.96 10.53
CA VAL A 51 -0.92 3.76 9.90
C VAL A 51 0.55 3.99 9.58
N HIS A 52 1.37 2.97 9.81
CA HIS A 52 2.73 2.89 9.28
C HIS A 52 2.67 2.06 8.00
N LEU A 53 3.10 2.64 6.88
CA LEU A 53 3.07 1.99 5.58
C LEU A 53 4.48 1.51 5.24
N GLU A 54 4.62 0.20 5.08
CA GLU A 54 5.88 -0.47 4.71
C GLU A 54 5.79 -0.92 3.24
N THR A 55 6.83 -0.66 2.47
CA THR A 55 7.01 -1.17 1.10
C THR A 55 8.50 -1.42 0.88
N ASP A 56 8.84 -2.45 0.11
CA ASP A 56 10.20 -2.75 -0.34
C ASP A 56 10.59 -1.95 -1.60
N SER A 57 9.66 -1.16 -2.15
CA SER A 57 9.83 -0.38 -3.36
C SER A 57 10.26 1.05 -3.05
N THR A 58 11.57 1.30 -3.03
CA THR A 58 12.15 2.65 -2.90
C THR A 58 11.62 3.60 -3.98
N THR A 59 11.41 3.11 -5.21
CA THR A 59 10.83 3.90 -6.31
C THR A 59 9.44 4.43 -5.95
N THR A 60 8.61 3.61 -5.33
CA THR A 60 7.25 4.00 -4.96
C THR A 60 7.26 5.02 -3.81
N LEU A 61 8.16 4.87 -2.84
CA LEU A 61 8.39 5.87 -1.79
C LEU A 61 8.82 7.22 -2.37
N VAL A 62 9.78 7.22 -3.30
CA VAL A 62 10.25 8.46 -3.94
C VAL A 62 9.12 9.17 -4.66
N LEU A 63 8.32 8.45 -5.46
CA LEU A 63 7.18 9.04 -6.18
C LEU A 63 6.13 9.63 -5.24
N LEU A 64 5.85 8.98 -4.11
CA LEU A 64 4.90 9.49 -3.12
C LEU A 64 5.44 10.69 -2.34
N MET A 65 6.74 10.73 -2.06
CA MET A 65 7.35 11.82 -1.30
C MET A 65 7.66 13.05 -2.16
N GLN A 66 7.79 12.89 -3.48
CA GLN A 66 8.03 13.98 -4.43
C GLN A 66 6.87 14.97 -4.59
N HIS A 67 5.70 14.71 -4.03
CA HIS A 67 4.54 15.63 -4.02
C HIS A 67 4.39 16.42 -2.72
N ARG A 68 5.45 16.57 -1.92
CA ARG A 68 5.41 17.35 -0.66
C ARG A 68 5.84 18.81 -0.74
N ASP A 69 6.15 19.34 -1.92
CA ASP A 69 6.52 20.75 -2.07
C ASP A 69 5.80 21.38 -3.29
N THR A 70 4.65 22.00 -3.01
CA THR A 70 4.18 23.24 -3.65
C THR A 70 3.04 23.77 -2.78
N ASP A 71 3.40 24.48 -1.71
CA ASP A 71 2.63 25.58 -1.13
C ASP A 71 3.57 26.79 -1.06
#